data_AF-A0A1T4PFV4-F1
#
_entry.id   AF-A0A1T4PFV4-F1
#
_cell.length_a   1.000
_cell.length_b   1.000
_cell.length_c   1.000
_cell.angle_alpha   90.00
_cell.angle_beta   90.00
_cell.angle_gamma   90.00
#
_symmetry.space_group_name_H-M   'P 1'
#
loop_
_entity.id
_entity.type
_entity.pdbx_description
1 polymer ?
#
loop_
_entity_poly.entity_id
_entity_poly.type
_entity_poly.pdbx_seq_one_letter_code
_entity_poly.pdbx_strand_id
1 'polypeptide(L)'
;MGKPQENNTNWKNVVIVLGGVLLLWLIFSQISSTPGTYREYLPGTAATGVAIGGLLFGLINLTIKILWILVLVGVLAGLYEWGKQYLAEFNTVDFSLLVDKMKGNQLVCPKCGERLTEEFRFCPRCKESLKKDCFQCGKELLAEWEYCPSCGQAIENNKEGGKNNEQVV
;
A
#
# COMPACT_ATOMS: atom_id res chain seq x y z
N MET A 1 10.20 -3.35 -15.22
CA MET A 1 9.18 -2.28 -15.21
C MET A 1 7.81 -2.94 -15.28
N GLY A 2 7.18 -3.21 -14.14
CA GLY A 2 5.86 -3.84 -14.09
C GLY A 2 4.76 -2.79 -14.28
N LYS A 3 3.83 -3.04 -15.20
CA LYS A 3 2.65 -2.17 -15.37
C LYS A 3 1.77 -2.24 -14.11
N PRO A 4 1.18 -1.11 -13.65
CA PRO A 4 0.24 -1.15 -12.55
C PRO A 4 -0.99 -1.95 -12.97
N GLN A 5 -1.35 -2.95 -12.16
CA GLN A 5 -2.58 -3.75 -12.34
C GLN A 5 -3.77 -2.84 -12.07
N GLU A 6 -4.49 -2.46 -13.13
CA GLU A 6 -5.71 -1.67 -13.06
C GLU A 6 -6.82 -2.54 -12.44
N ASN A 7 -6.94 -2.41 -11.12
CA ASN A 7 -8.05 -2.89 -10.31
C ASN A 7 -9.36 -2.21 -10.75
N ASN A 8 -9.97 -2.74 -11.81
CA ASN A 8 -11.27 -2.34 -12.32
C ASN A 8 -12.44 -3.10 -11.64
N THR A 9 -12.13 -4.18 -10.92
CA THR A 9 -13.14 -5.02 -10.23
C THR A 9 -13.57 -4.43 -8.89
N ASN A 10 -12.66 -3.82 -8.11
CA ASN A 10 -13.03 -3.23 -6.81
C ASN A 10 -13.84 -1.95 -7.00
N TRP A 11 -13.59 -1.17 -8.06
CA TRP A 11 -14.37 0.04 -8.33
C TRP A 11 -15.83 -0.28 -8.64
N LYS A 12 -16.10 -1.38 -9.37
CA LYS A 12 -17.47 -1.83 -9.63
C LYS A 12 -18.19 -2.21 -8.33
N ASN A 13 -17.52 -2.93 -7.43
CA ASN A 13 -18.10 -3.34 -6.15
C ASN A 13 -18.31 -2.14 -5.21
N VAL A 14 -17.38 -1.20 -5.18
CA VAL A 14 -17.50 0.05 -4.41
C VAL A 14 -18.67 0.89 -4.90
N VAL A 15 -18.86 1.01 -6.22
CA VAL A 15 -19.98 1.74 -6.82
C VAL A 15 -21.31 1.04 -6.51
N ILE A 16 -21.37 -0.29 -6.52
CA ILE A 16 -22.59 -1.05 -6.18
C ILE A 16 -22.94 -0.88 -4.70
N VAL A 17 -21.97 -0.97 -3.79
CA VAL A 17 -22.20 -0.80 -2.34
C VAL A 17 -22.61 0.64 -2.02
N LEU A 18 -21.91 1.64 -2.55
CA LEU A 18 -22.25 3.04 -2.35
C LEU A 18 -23.61 3.39 -2.96
N GLY A 19 -23.90 2.87 -4.16
CA GLY A 19 -25.21 3.02 -4.81
C GLY A 19 -26.33 2.38 -4.00
N GLY A 20 -26.08 1.21 -3.41
CA GLY A 20 -26.99 0.53 -2.49
C GLY A 20 -27.28 1.38 -1.26
N VAL A 21 -26.25 1.83 -0.54
CA VAL A 21 -26.39 2.67 0.66
C VAL A 21 -27.09 4.00 0.34
N LEU A 22 -26.82 4.60 -0.81
CA LEU A 22 -27.40 5.88 -1.22
C LEU A 22 -28.86 5.75 -1.66
N LEU A 23 -29.25 4.68 -2.36
CA LEU A 23 -30.65 4.35 -2.65
C LEU A 23 -31.44 4.12 -1.37
N LEU A 24 -30.85 3.35 -0.46
CA LEU A 24 -31.36 3.06 0.87
C LEU A 24 -31.58 4.37 1.67
N TRP A 25 -30.61 5.28 1.67
CA TRP A 25 -30.73 6.60 2.31
C TRP A 25 -31.81 7.48 1.67
N LEU A 26 -31.92 7.50 0.33
CA LEU A 26 -32.94 8.27 -0.38
C LEU A 26 -34.36 7.77 -0.09
N ILE A 27 -34.56 6.45 -0.06
CA ILE A 27 -35.85 5.85 0.31
C ILE A 27 -36.20 6.17 1.77
N PHE A 28 -35.22 6.09 2.67
CA PHE A 28 -35.40 6.46 4.08
C PHE A 28 -35.73 7.96 4.23
N SER A 29 -35.09 8.83 3.44
CA SER A 29 -35.35 10.26 3.46
C SER A 29 -36.80 10.61 3.09
N GLN A 30 -37.40 9.89 2.13
CA GLN A 30 -38.80 10.05 1.73
C GLN A 30 -39.79 9.54 2.78
N ILE A 31 -39.39 8.56 3.60
CA ILE A 31 -40.20 8.06 4.72
C ILE A 31 -40.16 9.05 5.89
N SER A 32 -38.99 9.62 6.20
CA SER A 32 -38.81 10.59 7.29
C SER A 32 -39.39 11.97 7.01
N SER A 33 -39.67 12.29 5.74
CA SER A 33 -40.19 13.60 5.32
C SER A 33 -41.68 13.59 5.02
N THR A 34 -42.48 12.64 5.54
CA THR A 34 -43.94 12.79 5.53
C THR A 34 -44.34 13.85 6.57
N PRO A 35 -44.64 15.10 6.16
CA PRO A 35 -45.04 16.15 7.07
C PRO A 35 -46.55 15.98 7.26
N GLY A 36 -46.95 15.39 8.38
CA GLY A 36 -48.30 15.48 8.93
C GLY A 36 -49.48 15.15 7.99
N THR A 37 -50.02 13.94 8.13
CA THR A 37 -51.41 13.65 7.73
C THR A 37 -52.30 13.30 8.92
N TYR A 38 -51.98 13.84 10.10
CA TYR A 38 -52.86 13.82 11.28
C TYR A 38 -53.97 14.88 11.22
N ARG A 39 -54.07 15.66 10.14
CA ARG A 39 -54.92 16.85 10.13
C ARG A 39 -55.63 17.13 8.82
N GLU A 40 -56.18 16.09 8.21
CA GLU A 40 -57.34 16.20 7.31
C GLU A 40 -57.96 14.81 7.13
N TYR A 41 -58.62 14.33 8.18
CA TYR A 41 -59.72 13.37 8.01
C TYR A 41 -60.96 14.20 7.69
N LEU A 42 -61.52 13.99 6.50
CA LEU A 42 -62.69 14.72 6.01
C LEU A 42 -63.80 14.80 7.08
N PRO A 43 -64.43 15.96 7.28
CA PRO A 43 -65.59 16.07 8.16
C PRO A 43 -66.77 15.38 7.47
N GLY A 44 -66.93 14.06 7.66
CA GLY A 44 -68.10 13.37 7.12
C GLY A 44 -68.10 11.84 7.07
N THR A 45 -66.98 11.13 7.26
CA THR A 45 -67.00 9.65 7.21
C THR A 45 -66.79 9.05 8.60
N ALA A 46 -67.86 8.47 9.13
CA ALA A 46 -67.93 7.90 10.47
C ALA A 46 -66.96 6.72 10.65
N ALA A 47 -66.00 6.90 11.56
CA ALA A 47 -65.40 5.93 12.49
C ALA A 47 -64.74 4.61 12.01
N THR A 48 -65.01 4.08 10.81
CA THR A 48 -64.49 2.75 10.39
C THR A 48 -63.26 2.81 9.48
N GLY A 49 -63.03 3.92 8.76
CA GLY A 49 -61.85 4.10 7.89
C GLY A 49 -60.53 4.38 8.64
N VAL A 50 -60.64 4.98 9.83
CA VAL A 50 -59.50 5.49 10.63
C VAL A 50 -58.65 4.35 11.22
N ALA A 51 -59.29 3.27 11.69
CA ALA A 51 -58.58 2.17 12.34
C ALA A 51 -57.85 1.25 11.35
N ILE A 52 -58.44 1.00 10.18
CA ILE A 52 -57.89 0.08 9.18
C ILE A 52 -56.66 0.71 8.50
N GLY A 53 -56.70 2.01 8.20
CA GLY A 53 -55.59 2.72 7.57
C GLY A 53 -54.34 2.79 8.45
N GLY A 54 -54.49 3.05 9.75
CA GLY A 54 -53.36 3.15 10.68
C GLY A 54 -52.67 1.81 10.95
N LEU A 55 -53.43 0.73 11.11
CA LEU A 55 -52.88 -0.61 11.35
C LEU A 55 -52.17 -1.16 10.11
N LEU A 56 -52.76 -1.03 8.93
CA LEU A 56 -52.12 -1.47 7.69
C LEU A 56 -50.82 -0.69 7.42
N PHE A 57 -50.81 0.63 7.62
CA PHE A 57 -49.62 1.44 7.41
C PHE A 57 -48.52 1.13 8.44
N GLY A 58 -48.89 0.87 9.69
CA GLY A 58 -47.96 0.41 10.73
C GLY A 58 -47.32 -0.94 10.40
N LEU A 59 -48.12 -1.90 9.92
CA LEU A 59 -47.62 -3.20 9.47
C LEU A 59 -46.71 -3.07 8.24
N ILE A 60 -47.07 -2.25 7.27
CA ILE A 60 -46.25 -1.98 6.07
C ILE A 60 -44.91 -1.34 6.45
N ASN A 61 -44.89 -0.40 7.39
CA ASN A 61 -43.64 0.22 7.85
C ASN A 61 -42.76 -0.78 8.62
N LEU A 62 -43.37 -1.62 9.46
CA LEU A 62 -42.67 -2.68 10.20
C LEU A 62 -42.08 -3.74 9.26
N THR A 63 -42.82 -4.19 8.24
CA THR A 63 -42.30 -5.17 7.27
C THR A 63 -41.16 -4.59 6.46
N ILE A 64 -41.25 -3.33 6.02
CA ILE A 64 -40.15 -2.63 5.33
C ILE A 64 -38.90 -2.56 6.22
N LYS A 65 -39.04 -2.20 7.50
CA LYS A 65 -37.91 -2.17 8.45
C LYS A 65 -37.27 -3.55 8.67
N ILE A 66 -38.06 -4.61 8.75
CA ILE A 66 -37.54 -5.98 8.88
C ILE A 66 -36.77 -6.38 7.61
N LEU A 67 -37.31 -6.07 6.44
CA LEU A 67 -36.67 -6.35 5.15
C LEU A 67 -35.32 -5.62 5.04
N TRP A 68 -35.26 -4.39 5.56
CA TRP A 68 -34.02 -3.62 5.68
C TRP A 68 -32.98 -4.24 6.62
N ILE A 69 -33.41 -4.78 7.77
CA ILE A 69 -32.51 -5.48 8.69
C ILE A 69 -31.90 -6.72 7.99
N LEU A 70 -32.68 -7.46 7.21
CA LEU A 70 -32.18 -8.62 6.46
C LEU A 70 -31.12 -8.20 5.42
N VAL A 71 -31.34 -7.09 4.71
CA VAL A 71 -30.35 -6.54 3.76
C VAL A 71 -29.06 -6.11 4.47
N LEU A 72 -29.18 -5.43 5.62
CA LEU A 72 -28.04 -4.99 6.40
C LEU A 72 -27.21 -6.17 6.93
N VAL A 73 -27.88 -7.22 7.42
CA VAL A 73 -27.21 -8.47 7.84
C VAL A 73 -26.49 -9.12 6.66
N GLY A 74 -27.08 -9.15 5.46
CA GLY A 74 -26.44 -9.67 4.26
C GLY A 74 -25.18 -8.89 3.86
N VAL A 75 -25.21 -7.56 3.95
CA VAL A 75 -24.03 -6.71 3.70
C VAL A 75 -22.93 -6.97 4.74
N LEU A 76 -23.28 -7.06 6.02
CA LEU A 76 -22.31 -7.38 7.09
C LEU A 76 -21.68 -8.77 6.90
N ALA A 77 -22.49 -9.78 6.52
CA ALA A 77 -21.99 -11.12 6.22
C ALA A 77 -21.05 -11.10 5.00
N GLY A 78 -21.43 -10.39 3.93
CA GLY A 78 -20.58 -10.22 2.75
C GLY A 78 -19.26 -9.50 3.07
N LEU A 79 -19.29 -8.48 3.92
CA LEU A 79 -18.09 -7.77 4.38
C LEU A 79 -17.20 -8.66 5.26
N TYR A 80 -17.80 -9.52 6.09
CA TYR A 80 -17.05 -10.48 6.90
C TYR A 80 -16.32 -11.50 6.02
N GLU A 81 -17.00 -12.02 4.99
CA GLU A 81 -16.39 -12.94 4.02
C GLU A 81 -15.34 -12.26 3.14
N TRP A 82 -15.62 -11.04 2.66
CA TRP A 82 -14.68 -10.25 1.87
C TRP A 82 -13.44 -9.83 2.69
N GLY A 83 -13.63 -9.46 3.95
CA GLY A 83 -12.54 -9.10 4.87
C GLY A 83 -11.57 -10.25 5.11
N LYS A 84 -12.05 -11.50 5.14
CA LYS A 84 -11.19 -12.69 5.25
C LYS A 84 -10.23 -12.83 4.08
N GLN A 85 -10.66 -12.49 2.86
CA GLN A 85 -9.80 -12.53 1.67
C GLN A 85 -8.80 -11.36 1.65
N TYR A 86 -9.19 -10.18 2.13
CA TYR A 86 -8.33 -8.99 2.17
C TYR A 86 -7.18 -9.08 3.19
N LEU A 87 -7.40 -9.71 4.35
CA LEU A 87 -6.38 -9.81 5.40
C LEU A 87 -5.27 -10.82 5.08
N ALA A 88 -5.51 -11.78 4.18
CA ALA A 88 -4.51 -12.78 3.78
C ALA A 88 -3.42 -12.19 2.88
N GLU A 89 -3.75 -11.20 2.05
CA GLU A 89 -2.82 -10.57 1.10
C GLU A 89 -1.78 -9.69 1.83
N PHE A 90 -2.15 -9.03 2.94
CA PHE A 90 -1.27 -8.07 3.62
C PHE A 90 -0.09 -8.70 4.36
N ASN A 91 -0.18 -9.99 4.71
CA ASN A 91 0.90 -10.70 5.42
C ASN A 91 2.10 -11.06 4.51
N THR A 92 2.02 -10.76 3.21
CA THR A 92 3.05 -11.11 2.22
C THR A 92 4.01 -9.96 1.90
N VAL A 93 3.74 -8.76 2.42
CA VAL A 93 4.60 -7.60 2.18
C VAL A 93 5.79 -7.68 3.15
N ASP A 94 6.82 -8.40 2.72
CA ASP A 94 7.99 -8.66 3.55
C ASP A 94 8.88 -7.42 3.66
N PHE A 95 8.88 -6.81 4.84
CA PHE A 95 9.68 -5.62 5.15
C PHE A 95 11.18 -5.88 4.97
N SER A 96 11.63 -7.14 5.03
CA SER A 96 13.03 -7.51 4.85
C SER A 96 13.59 -7.14 3.46
N LEU A 97 12.80 -7.27 2.38
CA LEU A 97 13.22 -6.90 1.03
C LEU A 97 13.45 -5.40 0.86
N LEU A 98 12.70 -4.57 1.59
CA LEU A 98 12.87 -3.11 1.59
C LEU A 98 14.12 -2.69 2.37
N VAL A 99 14.41 -3.38 3.48
CA VAL A 99 15.64 -3.16 4.26
C VAL A 99 16.87 -3.58 3.48
N ASP A 100 16.79 -4.65 2.69
CA ASP A 100 17.91 -5.11 1.86
C ASP A 100 18.26 -4.08 0.77
N LYS A 101 17.23 -3.46 0.18
CA LYS A 101 17.43 -2.36 -0.77
C LYS A 101 18.00 -1.08 -0.12
N MET A 102 17.80 -0.89 1.18
CA MET A 102 18.34 0.26 1.94
C MET A 102 19.76 0.02 2.49
N LYS A 103 20.21 -1.23 2.57
CA LYS A 103 21.63 -1.56 2.69
C LYS A 103 22.30 -1.37 1.32
N GLY A 104 22.26 -0.14 0.81
CA GLY A 104 23.03 0.26 -0.35
C GLY A 104 24.49 -0.14 -0.13
N ASN A 105 25.06 -0.79 -1.14
CA ASN A 105 26.36 -1.42 -1.15
C ASN A 105 27.38 -0.68 -0.26
N GLN A 106 27.70 -1.29 0.89
CA GLN A 106 28.67 -0.75 1.82
C GLN A 106 30.06 -1.21 1.38
N LEU A 107 30.94 -0.24 1.14
CA LEU A 107 32.33 -0.46 0.84
C LEU A 107 33.16 -0.38 2.10
N VAL A 108 34.21 -1.20 2.16
CA VAL A 108 35.16 -1.16 3.27
C VAL A 108 36.51 -0.71 2.73
N CYS A 109 37.08 0.33 3.33
CA CYS A 109 38.39 0.80 2.90
C CYS A 109 39.46 -0.29 3.16
N PRO A 110 40.24 -0.72 2.15
CA PRO A 110 41.23 -1.80 2.31
C PRO A 110 42.42 -1.41 3.20
N LYS A 111 42.65 -0.11 3.41
CA LYS A 111 43.77 0.41 4.19
C LYS A 111 43.46 0.63 5.67
N CYS A 112 42.23 1.09 5.97
CA CYS A 112 41.87 1.49 7.34
C CYS A 112 40.60 0.81 7.89
N GLY A 113 39.90 0.02 7.08
CA GLY A 113 38.69 -0.70 7.48
C GLY A 113 37.47 0.19 7.69
N GLU A 114 37.51 1.46 7.31
CA GLU A 114 36.36 2.37 7.42
C GLU A 114 35.22 1.94 6.49
N ARG A 115 33.98 1.96 6.99
CA ARG A 115 32.78 1.64 6.20
C ARG A 115 32.27 2.89 5.51
N LEU A 116 32.14 2.82 4.19
CA LEU A 116 31.84 3.94 3.30
C LEU A 116 30.78 3.50 2.27
N THR A 117 30.14 4.48 1.63
CA THR A 117 29.20 4.23 0.54
C THR A 117 29.93 4.23 -0.81
N GLU A 118 29.41 3.55 -1.83
CA GLU A 118 29.97 3.54 -3.20
C GLU A 118 30.11 4.91 -3.87
N GLU A 119 29.59 5.98 -3.27
CA GLU A 119 29.67 7.34 -3.80
C GLU A 119 31.05 7.99 -3.54
N PHE A 120 31.81 7.51 -2.54
CA PHE A 120 33.09 8.10 -2.16
C PHE A 120 34.23 7.69 -3.11
N ARG A 121 34.91 8.67 -3.73
CA ARG A 121 36.12 8.43 -4.54
C ARG A 121 37.39 8.22 -3.70
N PHE A 122 37.45 8.85 -2.53
CA PHE A 122 38.59 8.80 -1.62
C PHE A 122 38.12 8.57 -0.19
N CYS A 123 38.90 7.85 0.60
CA CYS A 123 38.61 7.63 2.01
C CYS A 123 38.87 8.91 2.83
N PRO A 124 37.91 9.42 3.61
CA PRO A 124 38.10 10.61 4.44
C PRO A 124 39.09 10.38 5.59
N ARG A 125 39.24 9.13 6.06
CA ARG A 125 40.12 8.79 7.18
C ARG A 125 41.59 8.64 6.76
N CYS A 126 41.86 7.99 5.64
CA CYS A 126 43.22 7.63 5.21
C CYS A 126 43.65 8.16 3.84
N LYS A 127 42.76 8.89 3.14
CA LYS A 127 42.96 9.50 1.81
C LYS A 127 43.27 8.51 0.67
N GLU A 128 43.08 7.22 0.90
CA GLU A 128 43.25 6.17 -0.12
C GLU A 128 42.17 6.27 -1.20
N SER A 129 42.52 6.01 -2.46
CA SER A 129 41.53 5.96 -3.54
C SER A 129 40.70 4.68 -3.45
N LEU A 130 39.37 4.84 -3.45
CA LEU A 130 38.42 3.73 -3.35
C LEU A 130 37.95 3.26 -4.73
N LYS A 131 38.12 4.11 -5.74
CA LYS A 131 37.79 3.83 -7.13
C LYS A 131 39.03 3.94 -8.02
N LYS A 132 39.16 3.01 -8.96
CA LYS A 132 40.19 2.96 -9.99
C LYS A 132 39.53 2.70 -11.33
N ASP A 133 40.06 3.27 -12.40
CA ASP A 133 39.54 2.99 -13.74
C ASP A 133 40.19 1.73 -14.31
N CYS A 134 39.39 0.96 -15.06
CA CYS A 134 39.91 -0.17 -15.81
C CYS A 134 40.86 0.30 -16.91
N PHE A 135 42.09 -0.21 -16.95
CA PHE A 135 43.05 0.14 -18.01
C PHE A 135 42.61 -0.34 -19.41
N GLN A 136 41.75 -1.36 -19.48
CA GLN A 136 41.25 -1.90 -20.76
C GLN A 136 39.96 -1.24 -21.25
N CYS A 137 38.98 -1.00 -20.36
CA CYS A 137 37.65 -0.50 -20.76
C CYS A 137 37.31 0.91 -20.26
N GLY A 138 38.16 1.50 -19.43
CA GLY A 138 37.98 2.86 -18.89
C GLY A 138 36.81 3.02 -17.91
N LYS A 139 36.15 1.93 -17.49
CA LYS A 139 35.06 2.01 -16.50
C LYS A 139 35.61 2.14 -15.09
N GLU A 140 34.89 2.90 -14.26
CA GLU A 140 35.14 3.02 -12.83
C GLU A 140 34.91 1.66 -12.14
N LEU A 141 35.91 1.20 -11.41
CA LEU A 141 35.94 -0.04 -10.65
C LEU A 141 36.28 0.26 -9.20
N LEU A 142 35.82 -0.60 -8.30
CA LEU A 142 36.15 -0.49 -6.90
C LEU A 142 37.52 -1.10 -6.62
N ALA A 143 38.26 -0.49 -5.70
CA ALA A 143 39.63 -0.89 -5.37
C ALA A 143 39.75 -2.30 -4.77
N GLU A 144 38.64 -2.88 -4.29
CA GLU A 144 38.59 -4.24 -3.75
C GLU A 144 38.33 -5.32 -4.80
N TRP A 145 38.01 -4.94 -6.05
CA TRP A 145 37.72 -5.91 -7.11
C TRP A 145 39.00 -6.45 -7.72
N GLU A 146 39.05 -7.76 -7.93
CA GLU A 146 40.16 -8.45 -8.60
C GLU A 146 39.96 -8.55 -10.12
N TYR A 147 38.71 -8.44 -10.57
CA TYR A 147 38.32 -8.58 -11.97
C TYR A 147 37.28 -7.53 -12.36
N CYS A 148 37.38 -7.01 -13.59
CA CYS A 148 36.40 -6.08 -14.13
C CYS A 148 35.12 -6.81 -14.57
N PRO A 149 33.93 -6.51 -14.03
CA PRO A 149 32.68 -7.16 -14.46
C PRO A 149 32.19 -6.72 -15.85
N SER A 150 32.77 -5.66 -16.41
CA SER A 150 32.39 -5.18 -17.73
C SER A 150 33.23 -5.76 -18.86
N CYS A 151 34.50 -6.11 -18.61
CA CYS A 151 35.38 -6.65 -19.65
C CYS A 151 36.07 -7.97 -19.27
N GLY A 152 35.95 -8.44 -18.03
CA GLY A 152 36.55 -9.69 -17.55
C GLY A 152 38.04 -9.63 -17.24
N GLN A 153 38.72 -8.50 -17.49
CA GLN A 153 40.15 -8.38 -17.26
C GLN A 153 40.51 -8.37 -15.76
N ALA A 154 41.58 -9.07 -15.39
CA ALA A 154 42.16 -8.99 -14.05
C ALA A 154 42.74 -7.58 -13.79
N ILE A 155 42.49 -7.05 -12.60
CA ILE A 155 42.98 -5.74 -12.16
C ILE A 155 44.26 -5.96 -11.38
N GLU A 156 45.34 -5.30 -11.81
CA GLU A 156 46.61 -5.31 -11.09
C GLU A 156 46.46 -4.47 -9.82
N ASN A 157 46.11 -5.12 -8.71
CA ASN A 157 46.04 -4.50 -7.40
C ASN A 157 47.48 -4.25 -6.90
N ASN A 158 48.12 -3.20 -7.41
CA ASN A 158 49.44 -2.79 -6.96
C ASN A 158 49.39 -2.39 -5.48
N LYS A 159 49.75 -3.34 -4.59
CA LYS A 159 50.03 -3.10 -3.18
C LYS A 159 51.43 -2.51 -3.07
N GLU A 160 51.61 -1.26 -3.44
CA GLU A 160 52.83 -0.51 -3.18
C GLU A 160 52.53 0.66 -2.24
N GLY A 161 52.96 0.50 -0.99
CA GLY A 161 52.83 1.52 0.04
C GLY A 161 53.43 1.10 1.38
N GLY A 162 54.74 0.80 1.41
CA GLY A 162 55.46 0.65 2.68
C GLY A 162 56.78 -0.13 2.66
N LYS A 163 57.73 0.24 1.80
CA LYS A 163 59.15 -0.17 1.83
C LYS A 163 59.92 1.00 1.19
N ASN A 164 60.90 1.70 1.79
CA ASN A 164 61.94 1.35 2.75
C ASN A 164 62.48 2.64 3.42
N ASN A 165 63.19 2.51 4.55
CA ASN A 165 64.49 3.19 4.76
C ASN A 165 65.14 2.67 6.05
N GLU A 166 66.04 1.69 5.90
CA GLU A 166 67.16 1.44 6.80
C GLU A 166 68.32 0.99 5.92
N GLN A 167 69.30 1.89 5.73
CA GLN A 167 70.71 1.68 5.37
C GLN A 167 71.27 2.92 4.66
N VAL A 168 71.73 3.89 5.45
CA VAL A 168 72.90 4.73 5.14
C VAL A 168 73.63 4.98 6.45
N VAL A 169 74.87 4.48 6.52
CA VAL A 169 76.10 4.93 7.22
C VAL A 169 76.88 3.71 7.71
#